data_AF-V6MB10-F1
#
_entry.id   AF-V6MB10-F1
#
_cell.length_a   1.000
_cell.length_b   1.000
_cell.length_c   1.000
_cell.angle_alpha   90.00
_cell.angle_beta   90.00
_cell.angle_gamma   90.00
#
_symmetry.space_group_name_H-M   'P 1'
#
loop_
_entity.id
_entity.type
_entity.pdbx_description
1 polymer ?
#
loop_
_entity_poly.entity_id
_entity_poly.type
_entity_poly.pdbx_seq_one_letter_code
_entity_poly.pdbx_strand_id
1 'polypeptide(L)'
;MVFGGNLALGNGKHPSVYTPLHEIAQINVSKKLYEMTGQKPELEKSLETGETELFGLLKKKYEADIVLGNEVWEVKPLNGEDPKPQLELCKKIGGLTEGKQLKPISGISVFDQIKMEITFPNKGEAIYGMYIQNDNGTRTTLTTAAAAAIIARGLVKMTPAGRRFSPGY
;
A
#
# COMPACT_ATOMS: atom_id res chain seq x y z
N MET A 1 36.12 5.94 -19.09
CA MET A 1 35.09 4.95 -19.47
C MET A 1 34.88 4.04 -18.27
N VAL A 2 33.87 4.32 -17.44
CA VAL A 2 33.37 3.43 -16.39
C VAL A 2 31.85 3.55 -16.45
N PHE A 3 31.20 2.48 -16.89
CA PHE A 3 29.75 2.35 -16.93
C PHE A 3 29.25 2.03 -15.52
N GLY A 4 28.53 2.96 -14.91
CA GLY A 4 27.75 2.76 -13.69
C GLY A 4 26.32 3.20 -13.94
N GLY A 5 25.56 2.35 -14.64
CA GLY A 5 24.18 2.61 -15.00
C GLY A 5 23.26 2.54 -13.77
N ASN A 6 23.05 3.67 -13.10
CA ASN A 6 21.84 3.91 -12.33
C ASN A 6 20.78 4.48 -13.26
N LEU A 7 20.14 3.60 -14.04
CA LEU A 7 18.91 3.91 -14.75
C LEU A 7 17.75 3.69 -13.77
N ALA A 8 17.36 4.79 -13.12
CA ALA A 8 16.06 4.93 -12.51
C ALA A 8 15.00 4.96 -13.61
N LEU A 9 14.27 3.86 -13.83
CA LEU A 9 13.04 3.87 -14.63
C LEU A 9 12.08 2.76 -14.14
N GLY A 10 10.94 3.19 -13.63
CA GLY A 10 9.65 2.49 -13.74
C GLY A 10 9.60 1.05 -13.20
N ASN A 11 9.39 0.91 -11.90
CA ASN A 11 8.59 -0.17 -11.33
C ASN A 11 8.44 0.14 -9.85
N GLY A 12 7.26 0.61 -9.44
CA GLY A 12 6.82 0.63 -8.04
C GLY A 12 6.64 -0.79 -7.47
N LYS A 13 7.50 -1.73 -7.86
CA LYS A 13 7.63 -3.04 -7.25
C LYS A 13 8.26 -2.81 -5.88
N HIS A 14 7.42 -2.44 -4.92
CA HIS A 14 7.74 -2.58 -3.52
C HIS A 14 8.30 -4.00 -3.31
N PRO A 15 9.42 -4.18 -2.58
CA PRO A 15 9.97 -5.50 -2.31
C PRO A 15 8.86 -6.46 -1.86
N SER A 16 8.83 -7.68 -2.41
CA SER A 16 7.63 -8.57 -2.49
C SER A 16 6.88 -8.89 -1.18
N VAL A 17 7.39 -8.50 -0.01
CA VAL A 17 6.76 -8.69 1.29
C VAL A 17 5.86 -7.50 1.69
N TYR A 18 6.02 -6.35 1.05
CA TYR A 18 5.23 -5.14 1.33
C TYR A 18 3.91 -5.11 0.58
N THR A 19 3.82 -5.81 -0.56
CA THR A 19 2.62 -5.85 -1.42
C THR A 19 1.36 -6.25 -0.65
N PRO A 20 1.33 -7.33 0.16
CA PRO A 20 0.11 -7.70 0.88
C PRO A 20 -0.34 -6.66 1.92
N LEU A 21 0.61 -5.96 2.56
CA LEU A 21 0.27 -4.91 3.53
C LEU A 21 -0.34 -3.68 2.84
N HIS A 22 0.21 -3.33 1.67
CA HIS A 22 -0.30 -2.27 0.82
C HIS A 22 -1.71 -2.60 0.32
N GLU A 23 -1.94 -3.83 -0.16
CA GLU A 23 -3.25 -4.31 -0.62
C GLU A 23 -4.29 -4.30 0.51
N ILE A 24 -3.93 -4.71 1.73
CA ILE A 24 -4.82 -4.62 2.90
C ILE A 24 -5.24 -3.16 3.13
N ALA A 25 -4.30 -2.21 3.02
CA ALA A 25 -4.61 -0.80 3.16
C ALA A 25 -5.57 -0.32 2.07
N GLN A 26 -5.29 -0.63 0.80
CA GLN A 26 -6.13 -0.29 -0.34
C GLN A 26 -7.57 -0.82 -0.20
N ILE A 27 -7.72 -2.08 0.22
CA ILE A 27 -9.03 -2.71 0.45
C ILE A 27 -9.80 -1.99 1.56
N ASN A 28 -9.15 -1.63 2.67
CA ASN A 28 -9.81 -0.96 3.79
C ASN A 28 -10.23 0.48 3.44
N VAL A 29 -9.39 1.23 2.72
CA VAL A 29 -9.77 2.55 2.21
C VAL A 29 -10.93 2.42 1.22
N SER A 30 -10.88 1.44 0.32
CA SER A 30 -11.95 1.23 -0.66
C SER A 30 -13.28 0.83 -0.02
N LYS A 31 -13.24 -0.02 1.00
CA LYS A 31 -14.41 -0.37 1.82
C LYS A 31 -14.98 0.89 2.48
N LYS A 32 -14.13 1.76 3.04
CA LYS A 32 -14.57 3.01 3.66
C LYS A 32 -15.26 3.93 2.66
N LEU A 33 -14.70 4.06 1.47
CA LEU A 33 -15.30 4.84 0.37
C LEU A 33 -16.66 4.27 -0.05
N TYR A 34 -16.77 2.96 -0.18
CA TYR A 34 -18.05 2.29 -0.48
C TYR A 34 -19.09 2.55 0.61
N GLU A 35 -18.72 2.42 1.90
CA GLU A 35 -19.62 2.71 3.02
C GLU A 35 -20.11 4.17 3.03
N MET A 36 -19.28 5.11 2.59
CA MET A 36 -19.62 6.54 2.56
C MET A 36 -20.47 6.95 1.35
N THR A 37 -20.29 6.29 0.21
CA THR A 37 -20.81 6.77 -1.09
C THR A 37 -21.77 5.79 -1.78
N GLY A 38 -21.77 4.52 -1.39
CA GLY A 38 -22.47 3.43 -2.10
C GLY A 38 -21.84 3.03 -3.43
N GLN A 39 -20.72 3.66 -3.83
CA GLN A 39 -20.05 3.42 -5.11
C GLN A 39 -18.79 2.56 -4.91
N LYS A 40 -18.51 1.69 -5.88
CA LYS A 40 -17.34 0.79 -5.84
C LYS A 40 -16.10 1.51 -6.36
N PRO A 41 -15.03 1.69 -5.56
CA PRO A 41 -13.75 2.17 -6.06
C PRO A 41 -13.09 1.13 -6.98
N GLU A 42 -12.31 1.61 -7.93
CA GLU A 42 -11.39 0.84 -8.76
C GLU A 42 -10.01 0.82 -8.09
N LEU A 43 -9.44 -0.36 -7.89
CA LEU A 43 -8.09 -0.54 -7.33
C LEU A 43 -7.08 -0.72 -8.46
N GLU A 44 -5.85 -0.23 -8.27
CA GLU A 44 -4.74 -0.39 -9.21
C GLU A 44 -5.12 0.03 -10.64
N LYS A 45 -5.75 1.20 -10.76
CA LYS A 45 -6.26 1.68 -12.04
C LYS A 45 -5.09 2.00 -12.97
N SER A 46 -5.02 1.29 -14.09
CA SER A 46 -4.00 1.53 -15.11
C SER A 46 -4.26 2.84 -15.86
N LEU A 47 -3.25 3.70 -15.89
CA LEU A 47 -3.21 4.98 -16.61
C LEU A 47 -2.18 4.89 -17.73
N GLU A 48 -2.62 5.01 -18.98
CA GLU A 48 -1.74 5.02 -20.15
C GLU A 48 -1.10 6.41 -20.32
N THR A 49 0.22 6.48 -20.43
CA THR A 49 0.93 7.79 -20.54
C THR A 49 1.03 8.33 -21.95
N GLY A 50 0.70 7.51 -22.95
CA GLY A 50 1.04 7.77 -24.35
C GLY A 50 2.53 7.58 -24.69
N GLU A 51 3.39 7.31 -23.69
CA GLU A 51 4.79 6.98 -23.90
C GLU A 51 4.96 5.47 -24.12
N THR A 52 6.05 5.10 -24.79
CA THR A 52 6.40 3.69 -25.03
C THR A 52 7.74 3.35 -24.37
N GLU A 53 7.80 2.18 -23.76
CA GLU A 53 9.00 1.52 -23.23
C GLU A 53 9.45 0.38 -24.15
N LEU A 54 10.63 -0.18 -23.86
CA LEU A 54 11.25 -1.29 -24.60
C LEU A 54 11.30 -1.03 -26.12
N PHE A 55 12.07 -0.02 -26.54
CA PHE A 55 12.26 0.34 -27.95
C PHE A 55 10.95 0.60 -28.73
N GLY A 56 9.90 1.08 -28.06
CA GLY A 56 8.62 1.39 -28.71
C GLY A 56 7.60 0.24 -28.69
N LEU A 57 7.92 -0.90 -28.08
CA LEU A 57 7.08 -2.10 -28.14
C LEU A 57 6.00 -2.15 -27.07
N LEU A 58 6.20 -1.50 -25.93
CA LEU A 58 5.27 -1.55 -24.81
C LEU A 58 4.79 -0.16 -24.46
N LYS A 59 3.48 0.02 -24.26
CA LYS A 59 2.98 1.26 -23.69
C LYS A 59 3.40 1.35 -22.23
N LYS A 60 3.97 2.48 -21.86
CA LYS A 60 4.24 2.80 -20.47
C LYS A 60 2.93 3.05 -19.74
N LYS A 61 2.79 2.39 -18.60
CA LYS A 61 1.61 2.45 -17.76
C LYS A 61 2.01 2.84 -16.35
N TYR A 62 1.16 3.63 -15.72
CA TYR A 62 1.19 3.84 -14.28
C TYR A 62 -0.07 3.25 -13.66
N GLU A 63 0.00 2.87 -12.40
CA GLU A 63 -1.13 2.33 -11.66
C GLU A 63 -1.43 3.30 -10.52
N ALA A 64 -2.68 3.77 -10.47
CA ALA A 64 -3.18 4.57 -9.37
C ALA A 64 -3.79 3.64 -8.31
N ASP A 65 -3.40 3.81 -7.05
CA ASP A 65 -3.74 2.86 -5.98
C ASP A 65 -5.26 2.67 -5.83
N ILE A 66 -6.02 3.77 -5.72
CA ILE A 66 -7.48 3.75 -5.56
C ILE A 66 -8.10 4.91 -6.33
N VAL A 67 -9.11 4.61 -7.16
CA VAL A 67 -9.88 5.61 -7.91
C VAL A 67 -11.37 5.45 -7.66
N LEU A 68 -12.07 6.55 -7.36
CA LEU A 68 -13.53 6.59 -7.28
C LEU A 68 -14.07 7.73 -8.14
N GLY A 69 -14.73 7.39 -9.25
CA GLY A 69 -15.12 8.41 -10.23
C GLY A 69 -13.88 9.08 -10.82
N ASN A 70 -13.69 10.37 -10.55
CA ASN A 70 -12.50 11.14 -10.92
C ASN A 70 -11.57 11.44 -9.73
N GLU A 71 -11.87 10.92 -8.54
CA GLU A 71 -11.07 11.12 -7.33
C GLU A 71 -10.03 9.99 -7.18
N VAL A 72 -8.79 10.33 -6.80
CA VAL A 72 -7.68 9.37 -6.59
C VAL A 72 -7.11 9.45 -5.18
N TRP A 73 -6.77 8.30 -4.60
CA TRP A 73 -6.00 8.18 -3.38
C TRP A 73 -4.76 7.32 -3.63
N GLU A 74 -3.59 7.86 -3.30
CA GLU A 74 -2.32 7.12 -3.28
C GLU A 74 -2.05 6.62 -1.87
N VAL A 75 -1.82 5.32 -1.78
CA VAL A 75 -1.55 4.58 -0.55
C VAL A 75 -0.05 4.47 -0.38
N LYS A 76 0.48 4.78 0.81
CA LYS A 76 1.91 4.63 1.11
C LYS A 76 2.13 4.14 2.54
N PRO A 77 3.19 3.36 2.81
CA PRO A 77 3.57 3.04 4.17
C PRO A 77 4.01 4.31 4.91
N LEU A 78 3.87 4.31 6.23
CA LEU A 78 4.44 5.31 7.11
C LEU A 78 5.97 5.35 6.92
N ASN A 79 6.50 6.53 6.61
CA ASN A 79 7.90 6.77 6.19
C ASN A 79 8.28 6.14 4.82
N GLY A 80 7.29 5.84 3.98
CA GLY A 80 7.47 5.47 2.58
C GLY A 80 7.78 6.65 1.68
N GLU A 81 7.72 6.41 0.36
CA GLU A 81 7.83 7.47 -0.64
C GLU A 81 6.72 8.53 -0.44
N ASP A 82 7.06 9.78 -0.77
CA ASP A 82 6.08 10.87 -0.81
C ASP A 82 4.98 10.53 -1.84
N PRO A 83 3.68 10.56 -1.46
CA PRO A 83 2.59 10.31 -2.40
C PRO A 83 2.42 11.41 -3.47
N LYS A 84 2.89 12.65 -3.21
CA LYS A 84 2.63 13.81 -4.08
C LYS A 84 3.08 13.65 -5.54
N PRO A 85 4.29 13.14 -5.83
CA PRO A 85 4.71 12.95 -7.22
C PRO A 85 3.79 11.98 -7.99
N GLN A 86 3.27 10.94 -7.33
CA GLN A 86 2.34 9.99 -7.94
C GLN A 86 0.95 10.63 -8.12
N LEU A 87 0.46 11.39 -7.14
CA LEU A 87 -0.79 12.15 -7.27
C LEU A 87 -0.75 13.15 -8.45
N GLU A 88 0.34 13.92 -8.60
CA GLU A 88 0.50 14.84 -9.72
C GLU A 88 0.54 14.12 -11.07
N LEU A 89 1.12 12.93 -11.12
CA LEU A 89 1.12 12.10 -12.31
C LEU A 89 -0.28 11.61 -12.66
N CYS A 90 -1.04 11.12 -11.67
CA CYS A 90 -2.43 10.69 -11.82
C CYS A 90 -3.32 11.83 -12.32
N LYS A 91 -3.10 13.06 -11.84
CA LYS A 91 -3.79 14.27 -12.31
C LYS A 91 -3.45 14.58 -13.76
N LYS A 92 -2.16 14.59 -14.11
CA LYS A 92 -1.67 14.97 -15.45
C LYS A 92 -2.08 13.96 -16.52
N ILE A 93 -2.00 12.66 -16.22
CA ILE A 93 -2.17 11.59 -17.21
C ILE A 93 -3.59 11.03 -17.20
N GLY A 94 -4.16 10.83 -16.01
CA GLY A 94 -5.49 10.24 -15.86
C GLY A 94 -6.64 11.25 -15.87
N GLY A 95 -6.35 12.56 -15.88
CA GLY A 95 -7.37 13.60 -15.67
C GLY A 95 -8.07 13.50 -14.32
N LEU A 96 -7.40 12.87 -13.34
CA LEU A 96 -7.94 12.64 -12.00
C LEU A 96 -7.74 13.87 -11.11
N THR A 97 -8.41 13.89 -9.98
CA THR A 97 -8.29 14.91 -8.93
C THR A 97 -8.02 14.24 -7.60
N GLU A 98 -7.29 14.91 -6.70
CA GLU A 98 -7.06 14.38 -5.35
C GLU A 98 -8.38 14.07 -4.65
N GLY A 99 -8.50 12.85 -4.14
CA GLY A 99 -9.68 12.42 -3.42
C GLY A 99 -9.85 13.13 -2.08
N LYS A 100 -11.07 13.10 -1.56
CA LYS A 100 -11.39 13.75 -0.29
C LYS A 100 -10.55 13.20 0.86
N GLN A 101 -10.22 14.07 1.80
CA GLN A 101 -9.60 13.66 3.06
C GLN A 101 -10.61 12.84 3.88
N LEU A 102 -10.23 11.62 4.24
CA LEU A 102 -11.09 10.71 5.00
C LEU A 102 -10.74 10.75 6.50
N LYS A 103 -11.63 10.20 7.33
CA LYS A 103 -11.33 9.98 8.75
C LYS A 103 -10.36 8.79 8.88
N PRO A 104 -9.40 8.83 9.83
CA PRO A 104 -8.50 7.71 10.07
C PRO A 104 -9.25 6.39 10.31
N ILE A 105 -8.67 5.30 9.82
CA ILE A 105 -9.16 3.93 10.02
C ILE A 105 -8.14 3.25 10.93
N SER A 106 -8.53 2.82 12.13
CA SER A 106 -7.62 2.14 13.06
C SER A 106 -8.17 0.79 13.49
N GLY A 107 -7.31 -0.06 14.05
CA GLY A 107 -7.71 -1.37 14.55
C GLY A 107 -7.89 -2.44 13.47
N ILE A 108 -7.36 -2.22 12.27
CA ILE A 108 -7.42 -3.21 11.18
C ILE A 108 -6.55 -4.40 11.56
N SER A 109 -7.14 -5.57 11.79
CA SER A 109 -6.39 -6.79 12.09
C SER A 109 -5.62 -7.27 10.85
N VAL A 110 -4.32 -7.51 11.00
CA VAL A 110 -3.46 -8.00 9.90
C VAL A 110 -3.04 -9.44 10.17
N PHE A 111 -2.41 -9.69 11.32
CA PHE A 111 -1.98 -11.04 11.72
C PHE A 111 -1.71 -11.08 13.22
N ASP A 112 -2.34 -12.01 13.94
CA ASP A 112 -2.19 -12.13 15.40
C ASP A 112 -2.44 -10.76 16.09
N GLN A 113 -1.53 -10.32 16.97
CA GLN A 113 -1.57 -9.03 17.64
C GLN A 113 -1.20 -7.82 16.76
N ILE A 114 -0.78 -8.04 15.50
CA ILE A 114 -0.40 -6.97 14.58
C ILE A 114 -1.66 -6.34 13.98
N LYS A 115 -1.75 -5.02 14.16
CA LYS A 115 -2.80 -4.17 13.63
C LYS A 115 -2.23 -3.10 12.70
N MET A 116 -3.10 -2.56 11.87
CA MET A 116 -2.85 -1.46 10.97
C MET A 116 -3.75 -0.27 11.30
N GLU A 117 -3.18 0.92 11.12
CA GLU A 117 -3.88 2.19 11.09
C GLU A 117 -3.62 2.87 9.75
N ILE A 118 -4.62 3.55 9.21
CA ILE A 118 -4.53 4.32 7.97
C ILE A 118 -4.97 5.74 8.31
N THR A 119 -4.09 6.70 8.03
CA THR A 119 -4.31 8.12 8.24
C THR A 119 -4.39 8.84 6.90
N PHE A 120 -5.06 9.99 6.87
CA PHE A 120 -5.24 10.78 5.65
C PHE A 120 -4.76 12.20 5.94
N PRO A 121 -3.43 12.44 5.92
CA PRO A 121 -2.87 13.74 6.32
C PRO A 121 -3.29 14.87 5.38
N ASN A 122 -3.38 14.59 4.07
CA ASN A 122 -3.86 15.52 3.05
C ASN A 122 -4.89 14.85 2.12
N LYS A 123 -5.47 15.62 1.20
CA LYS A 123 -6.35 15.09 0.14
C LYS A 123 -5.57 14.14 -0.78
N GLY A 124 -6.21 13.05 -1.17
CA GLY A 124 -5.60 12.01 -1.99
C GLY A 124 -4.50 11.20 -1.32
N GLU A 125 -4.14 11.46 -0.06
CA GLU A 125 -3.08 10.72 0.63
C GLU A 125 -3.67 9.71 1.62
N ALA A 126 -3.23 8.46 1.55
CA ALA A 126 -3.57 7.41 2.50
C ALA A 126 -2.29 6.76 3.05
N ILE A 127 -1.93 7.07 4.29
CA ILE A 127 -0.68 6.61 4.92
C ILE A 127 -0.99 5.51 5.92
N TYR A 128 -0.49 4.29 5.67
CA TYR A 128 -0.69 3.15 6.57
C TYR A 128 0.51 2.92 7.49
N GLY A 129 0.24 2.69 8.76
CA GLY A 129 1.22 2.33 9.79
C GLY A 129 0.85 1.04 10.49
N MET A 130 1.85 0.34 11.02
CA MET A 130 1.68 -0.93 11.72
C MET A 130 1.90 -0.72 13.22
N TYR A 131 1.17 -1.45 14.05
CA TYR A 131 1.37 -1.44 15.50
C TYR A 131 0.94 -2.76 16.14
N ILE A 132 1.51 -3.06 17.31
CA ILE A 132 0.99 -4.09 18.22
C ILE A 132 0.13 -3.38 19.26
N GLN A 133 -1.00 -3.98 19.61
CA GLN A 133 -1.85 -3.53 20.70
C GLN A 133 -1.92 -4.61 21.76
N ASN A 134 -1.38 -4.32 22.94
CA ASN A 134 -1.45 -5.23 24.09
C ASN A 134 -2.85 -5.20 24.73
N ASP A 135 -3.16 -6.18 25.57
CA ASP A 135 -4.47 -6.33 26.24
C ASP A 135 -4.90 -5.10 27.05
N ASN A 136 -3.93 -4.32 27.55
CA ASN A 136 -4.17 -3.07 28.27
C ASN A 136 -4.43 -1.85 27.37
N GLY A 137 -4.51 -2.04 26.05
CA GLY A 137 -4.74 -0.99 25.07
C GLY A 137 -3.49 -0.19 24.65
N THR A 138 -2.32 -0.48 25.24
CA THR A 138 -1.06 0.21 24.87
C THR A 138 -0.64 -0.18 23.46
N ARG A 139 -0.31 0.82 22.64
CA ARG A 139 0.15 0.64 21.26
C ARG A 139 1.65 0.78 21.16
N THR A 140 2.29 -0.14 20.45
CA THR A 140 3.71 -0.06 20.07
C THR A 140 3.81 -0.04 18.56
N THR A 141 4.27 1.08 18.00
CA THR A 141 4.47 1.24 16.56
C THR A 141 5.51 0.25 16.04
N LEU A 142 5.21 -0.36 14.89
CA LEU A 142 6.12 -1.21 14.15
C LEU A 142 6.48 -0.54 12.82
N THR A 143 7.74 -0.71 12.39
CA THR A 143 8.08 -0.46 10.99
C THR A 143 7.40 -1.50 10.11
N THR A 144 7.10 -1.15 8.85
CA THR A 144 6.51 -2.09 7.89
C THR A 144 7.39 -3.35 7.73
N ALA A 145 8.71 -3.18 7.73
CA ALA A 145 9.67 -4.29 7.67
C ALA A 145 9.61 -5.20 8.91
N ALA A 146 9.49 -4.62 10.11
CA ALA A 146 9.35 -5.40 11.34
C ALA A 146 8.03 -6.19 11.35
N ALA A 147 6.92 -5.56 10.95
CA ALA A 147 5.63 -6.23 10.84
C ALA A 147 5.70 -7.40 9.84
N ALA A 148 6.24 -7.17 8.65
CA ALA A 148 6.46 -8.20 7.63
C ALA A 148 7.30 -9.38 8.16
N ALA A 149 8.38 -9.12 8.90
CA ALA A 149 9.21 -10.17 9.47
C ALA A 149 8.48 -11.01 10.53
N ILE A 150 7.66 -10.38 11.37
CA ILE A 150 6.86 -11.10 12.39
C ILE A 150 5.80 -11.96 11.69
N ILE A 151 5.09 -11.41 10.70
CA ILE A 151 4.09 -12.14 9.91
C ILE A 151 4.73 -13.36 9.23
N ALA A 152 5.84 -13.17 8.52
CA ALA A 152 6.54 -14.25 7.83
C ALA A 152 6.95 -15.38 8.81
N ARG A 153 7.49 -15.02 9.98
CA ARG A 153 7.83 -16.01 11.03
C ARG A 153 6.60 -16.74 11.55
N GLY A 154 5.50 -16.03 11.78
CA GLY A 154 4.23 -16.62 12.21
C GLY A 154 3.68 -17.62 11.20
N LEU A 155 3.64 -17.23 9.92
CA LEU A 155 3.19 -18.09 8.83
C LEU A 155 4.07 -19.34 8.67
N VAL A 156 5.39 -19.22 8.78
CA VAL A 156 6.31 -20.37 8.73
C VAL A 156 5.99 -21.36 9.84
N LYS A 157 5.75 -20.90 11.08
CA LYS A 157 5.37 -21.76 12.21
C LYS A 157 4.05 -22.52 11.98
N MET A 158 3.15 -21.98 11.16
CA MET A 158 1.88 -22.62 10.85
C MET A 158 2.03 -23.78 9.85
N THR A 159 3.15 -23.86 9.12
CA THR A 159 3.42 -24.95 8.16
C THR A 159 3.78 -26.28 8.85
N PRO A 160 3.55 -27.44 8.21
CA PRO A 160 3.92 -28.74 8.76
C PRO A 160 5.42 -28.87 9.12
N ALA A 161 6.30 -28.25 8.33
CA ALA A 161 7.73 -28.21 8.61
C ALA A 161 8.04 -27.28 9.81
N GLY A 162 7.44 -26.09 9.86
CA GLY A 162 7.62 -25.15 10.98
C GLY A 162 7.15 -25.70 12.32
N ARG A 163 6.06 -26.47 12.34
CA ARG A 163 5.58 -27.16 13.56
C ARG A 163 6.58 -28.17 14.11
N ARG A 164 7.40 -28.81 13.25
CA ARG A 164 8.44 -29.76 13.69
C ARG A 164 9.65 -29.06 14.35
N PHE A 165 9.93 -27.80 14.01
CA PHE A 165 11.04 -27.02 14.56
C PHE A 165 10.63 -26.06 15.68
N SER A 166 9.36 -26.03 16.06
CA SER A 166 8.86 -25.28 17.23
C SER A 166 7.80 -26.12 17.95
N PRO A 167 8.21 -27.19 18.66
CA PRO A 167 7.29 -27.96 19.50
C PRO A 167 6.99 -27.12 20.74
N GLY A 168 5.79 -26.56 20.84
CA GLY A 168 5.41 -25.75 22.00
C GLY A 168 4.18 -24.86 21.78
N TYR A 169 3.03 -25.50 21.57
CA TYR A 169 1.87 -25.30 22.42
C TYR A 169 1.51 -26.66 23.00
#